data_AF-A0A6L6U965-F1
#
_entry.id   AF-A0A6L6U965-F1
#
_cell.length_a   1.000
_cell.length_b   1.000
_cell.length_c   1.000
_cell.angle_alpha   90.00
_cell.angle_beta   90.00
_cell.angle_gamma   90.00
#
_symmetry.space_group_name_H-M   'P 1'
#
loop_
_entity.id
_entity.type
_entity.pdbx_description
1 polymer ?
#
loop_
_entity_poly.entity_id
_entity_poly.type
_entity_poly.pdbx_seq_one_letter_code
_entity_poly.pdbx_strand_id
1 'polypeptide(L)'
;MFKTICTLLITFSTLNGFSQKITLVKNTHPQAKELKHNLNKTKDSLILECDKKIIEVDFFNEDFEKTVLVNDLKTKISLEDMPQGKFIIEAKLTNKIILIDLIKHEDFSKDIAYNNEPAEGQGMMLDETLNVIKVAPKISISYILTREKKSHQNTKPNKFYWVILQVNNQNGSSKTMKLVDQNSVDRMIAKHKSELNSDSGKFNELTIWEVYNTADFMENQVSNPDYVYTSTTKSFNTTPYYSTATSNSL
;
A
#
# COMPACT_ATOMS: atom_id res chain seq x y z
N MET A 1 -22.63 51.69 -3.01
CA MET A 1 -22.74 50.41 -2.26
C MET A 1 -22.64 49.16 -3.13
N PHE A 2 -22.99 49.17 -4.42
CA PHE A 2 -22.87 47.98 -5.29
C PHE A 2 -21.42 47.53 -5.60
N LYS A 3 -20.44 48.43 -5.61
CA LYS A 3 -19.03 48.06 -5.91
C LYS A 3 -18.36 47.25 -4.79
N THR A 4 -18.75 47.47 -3.53
CA THR A 4 -18.15 46.79 -2.36
C THR A 4 -18.66 45.36 -2.18
N ILE A 5 -19.86 45.07 -2.68
CA ILE A 5 -20.46 43.72 -2.66
C ILE A 5 -19.82 42.83 -3.73
N CYS A 6 -19.50 43.38 -4.91
CA CYS A 6 -18.84 42.63 -5.96
C CYS A 6 -17.40 42.22 -5.60
N THR A 7 -16.66 43.05 -4.86
CA THR A 7 -15.30 42.69 -4.39
C THR A 7 -15.30 41.58 -3.35
N LEU A 8 -16.35 41.47 -2.53
CA LEU A 8 -16.49 40.41 -1.52
C LEU A 8 -16.88 39.04 -2.13
N LEU A 9 -17.56 39.05 -3.29
CA LEU A 9 -17.92 37.84 -4.04
C LEU A 9 -16.73 37.26 -4.84
N ILE A 10 -15.81 38.11 -5.27
CA ILE A 10 -14.61 37.69 -6.03
C ILE A 10 -13.57 37.04 -5.09
N THR A 11 -13.45 37.49 -3.83
CA THR A 11 -12.52 36.91 -2.85
C THR A 11 -12.98 35.56 -2.28
N PHE A 12 -14.29 35.24 -2.32
CA PHE A 12 -14.80 33.94 -1.87
C PHE A 12 -14.59 32.81 -2.90
N SER A 13 -14.33 33.16 -4.17
CA SER A 13 -14.23 32.18 -5.26
C SER A 13 -12.85 31.50 -5.37
N THR A 14 -11.83 31.98 -4.64
CA THR A 14 -10.46 31.45 -4.69
C THR A 14 -10.15 30.40 -3.61
N LEU A 15 -11.10 30.06 -2.74
CA LEU A 15 -10.90 29.10 -1.64
C LEU A 15 -11.13 27.62 -2.01
N ASN A 16 -11.54 27.30 -3.24
CA ASN A 16 -11.77 25.91 -3.67
C ASN A 16 -10.57 25.28 -4.41
N GLY A 17 -9.35 25.76 -4.13
CA GLY A 17 -8.10 25.23 -4.68
C GLY A 17 -7.43 24.19 -3.79
N PHE A 18 -8.18 23.32 -3.11
CA PHE A 18 -7.57 22.27 -2.29
C PHE A 18 -7.12 21.08 -3.16
N SER A 19 -5.79 20.96 -3.19
CA SER A 19 -4.93 19.91 -3.73
C SER A 19 -5.62 18.57 -4.03
N GLN A 20 -5.39 18.06 -5.25
CA GLN A 20 -5.83 16.73 -5.64
C GLN A 20 -5.08 15.68 -4.81
N LYS A 21 -5.64 15.26 -3.67
CA LYS A 21 -4.99 14.31 -2.75
C LYS A 21 -4.76 12.93 -3.37
N ILE A 22 -5.61 12.53 -4.32
CA ILE A 22 -5.58 11.19 -4.90
C ILE A 22 -5.65 11.28 -6.43
N THR A 23 -4.75 10.57 -7.10
CA THR A 23 -4.70 10.38 -8.55
C THR A 23 -4.98 8.91 -8.87
N LEU A 24 -5.94 8.66 -9.75
CA LEU A 24 -6.24 7.34 -10.27
C LEU A 24 -5.71 7.24 -11.70
N VAL A 25 -4.79 6.32 -11.97
CA VAL A 25 -4.27 6.08 -13.32
C VAL A 25 -5.27 5.19 -14.03
N LYS A 26 -5.79 5.67 -15.17
CA LYS A 26 -6.78 4.91 -15.90
C LYS A 26 -6.15 3.73 -16.64
N ASN A 27 -6.73 2.54 -16.46
CA ASN A 27 -6.40 1.40 -17.29
C ASN A 27 -7.07 1.56 -18.67
N THR A 28 -6.25 1.69 -19.73
CA THR A 28 -6.69 1.86 -21.12
C THR A 28 -6.59 0.58 -21.95
N HIS A 29 -6.22 -0.55 -21.33
CA HIS A 29 -6.03 -1.81 -22.04
C HIS A 29 -7.37 -2.32 -22.61
N PRO A 30 -7.47 -2.67 -23.91
CA PRO A 30 -8.74 -3.07 -24.53
C PRO A 30 -9.42 -4.26 -23.86
N GLN A 31 -8.65 -5.19 -23.29
CA GLN A 31 -9.18 -6.35 -22.56
C GLN A 31 -9.70 -6.00 -21.16
N ALA A 32 -9.38 -4.82 -20.63
CA ALA A 32 -9.82 -4.32 -19.32
C ALA A 32 -10.96 -3.30 -19.40
N LYS A 33 -11.43 -2.97 -20.61
CA LYS A 33 -12.47 -1.94 -20.87
C LYS A 33 -13.78 -2.14 -20.10
N GLU A 34 -14.07 -3.38 -19.69
CA GLU A 34 -15.29 -3.73 -18.97
C GLU A 34 -15.31 -3.26 -17.51
N LEU A 35 -14.16 -2.92 -16.94
CA LEU A 35 -14.08 -2.36 -15.59
C LEU A 35 -13.96 -0.83 -15.65
N LYS A 36 -15.10 -0.17 -15.45
CA LYS A 36 -15.14 1.27 -15.25
C LYS A 36 -14.66 1.60 -13.85
N HIS A 37 -13.66 2.46 -13.76
CA HIS A 37 -13.06 2.89 -12.50
C HIS A 37 -12.92 4.40 -12.50
N ASN A 38 -13.45 5.05 -11.47
CA ASN A 38 -13.35 6.49 -11.29
C ASN A 38 -13.29 6.84 -9.80
N LEU A 39 -12.71 7.99 -9.49
CA LEU A 39 -12.86 8.59 -8.17
C LEU A 39 -14.21 9.31 -8.09
N ASN A 40 -14.78 9.38 -6.89
CA ASN A 40 -15.96 10.21 -6.66
C ASN A 40 -15.62 11.72 -6.71
N LYS A 41 -16.64 12.58 -6.61
CA LYS A 41 -16.50 14.05 -6.74
C LYS A 41 -15.50 14.64 -5.73
N THR A 42 -15.48 14.14 -4.51
CA THR A 42 -14.59 14.56 -3.41
C THR A 42 -13.23 13.87 -3.44
N LYS A 43 -13.03 12.91 -4.35
CA LYS A 43 -11.82 12.07 -4.48
C LYS A 43 -11.46 11.26 -3.23
N ASP A 44 -12.40 11.02 -2.34
CA ASP A 44 -12.22 10.22 -1.12
C ASP A 44 -12.53 8.72 -1.31
N SER A 45 -13.18 8.36 -2.41
CA SER A 45 -13.66 7.00 -2.66
C SER A 45 -13.39 6.57 -4.10
N LEU A 46 -13.00 5.30 -4.25
CA LEU A 46 -12.93 4.61 -5.54
C LEU A 46 -14.28 3.99 -5.88
N ILE A 47 -14.79 4.30 -7.07
CA ILE A 47 -16.00 3.70 -7.62
C ILE A 47 -15.58 2.72 -8.71
N LEU A 48 -15.98 1.46 -8.55
CA LEU A 48 -15.78 0.41 -9.54
C LEU A 48 -17.13 -0.07 -10.03
N GLU A 49 -17.28 -0.21 -11.33
CA GLU A 49 -18.48 -0.72 -11.99
C GLU A 49 -18.07 -1.61 -13.15
N CYS A 50 -18.63 -2.81 -13.22
CA CYS A 50 -18.33 -3.79 -14.24
C CYS A 50 -19.60 -4.49 -14.70
N ASP A 51 -19.63 -4.91 -15.96
CA ASP A 51 -20.73 -5.72 -16.50
C ASP A 51 -20.75 -7.14 -15.92
N LYS A 52 -19.63 -7.56 -15.28
CA LYS A 52 -19.48 -8.85 -14.58
C LYS A 52 -19.24 -8.64 -13.09
N LYS A 53 -19.48 -9.69 -12.30
CA LYS A 53 -19.28 -9.64 -10.85
C LYS A 53 -17.82 -9.36 -10.51
N ILE A 54 -17.62 -8.32 -9.71
CA ILE A 54 -16.39 -8.01 -9.01
C ILE A 54 -16.44 -8.85 -7.73
N ILE A 55 -15.53 -9.81 -7.61
CA ILE A 55 -15.47 -10.73 -6.47
C ILE A 55 -14.79 -10.03 -5.30
N GLU A 56 -13.61 -9.48 -5.56
CA GLU A 56 -12.68 -8.96 -4.56
C GLU A 56 -11.87 -7.82 -5.16
N VAL A 57 -11.49 -6.87 -4.31
CA VAL A 57 -10.59 -5.77 -4.67
C VAL A 57 -9.50 -5.67 -3.62
N ASP A 58 -8.25 -5.87 -4.05
CA ASP A 58 -7.08 -5.74 -3.21
C ASP A 58 -6.35 -4.43 -3.51
N PHE A 59 -5.92 -3.75 -2.45
CA PHE A 59 -5.05 -2.58 -2.50
C PHE A 59 -3.76 -2.96 -1.82
N PHE A 60 -2.63 -2.82 -2.50
CA PHE A 60 -1.35 -3.12 -1.87
C PHE A 60 -0.24 -2.17 -2.32
N ASN A 61 0.72 -1.97 -1.42
CA ASN A 61 2.03 -1.39 -1.66
C ASN A 61 3.08 -2.20 -0.86
N GLU A 62 4.30 -1.70 -0.72
CA GLU A 62 5.37 -2.40 0.01
C GLU A 62 5.04 -2.68 1.48
N ASP A 63 4.27 -1.82 2.15
CA ASP A 63 4.03 -1.83 3.61
C ASP A 63 2.55 -1.91 4.01
N PHE A 64 1.63 -2.00 3.05
CA PHE A 64 0.18 -1.93 3.27
C PHE A 64 -0.55 -2.88 2.33
N GLU A 65 -1.50 -3.62 2.88
CA GLU A 65 -2.44 -4.44 2.13
C GLU A 65 -3.84 -4.28 2.71
N LYS A 66 -4.83 -4.09 1.85
CA LYS A 66 -6.25 -4.02 2.20
C LYS A 66 -7.06 -4.78 1.18
N THR A 67 -7.83 -5.75 1.66
CA THR A 67 -8.75 -6.56 0.85
C THR A 67 -10.18 -6.14 1.11
N VAL A 68 -10.97 -5.99 0.05
CA VAL A 68 -12.40 -5.69 0.12
C VAL A 68 -13.17 -6.75 -0.66
N LEU A 69 -13.97 -7.55 0.05
CA LEU A 69 -14.92 -8.48 -0.57
C LEU A 69 -16.13 -7.70 -1.10
N VAL A 70 -16.48 -7.91 -2.37
CA VAL A 70 -17.52 -7.14 -3.06
C VAL A 70 -18.69 -8.04 -3.46
N ASN A 71 -18.44 -9.07 -4.28
CA ASN A 71 -19.46 -9.97 -4.83
C ASN A 71 -20.65 -9.29 -5.53
N ASP A 72 -20.41 -8.14 -6.17
CA ASP A 72 -21.42 -7.32 -6.84
C ASP A 72 -20.87 -6.72 -8.15
N LEU A 73 -21.74 -6.18 -9.01
CA LEU A 73 -21.39 -5.50 -10.26
C LEU A 73 -20.83 -4.10 -10.03
N LYS A 74 -21.14 -3.49 -8.88
CA LYS A 74 -20.74 -2.13 -8.54
C LYS A 74 -20.32 -2.04 -7.08
N THR A 75 -19.29 -1.26 -6.82
CA THR A 75 -18.84 -0.99 -5.44
C THR A 75 -18.27 0.42 -5.30
N LYS A 76 -18.33 0.91 -4.06
CA LYS A 76 -17.72 2.16 -3.63
C LYS A 76 -16.83 1.85 -2.44
N ILE A 77 -15.53 2.10 -2.56
CA ILE A 77 -14.53 1.79 -1.55
C ILE A 77 -13.93 3.09 -1.04
N SER A 78 -13.96 3.29 0.29
CA SER A 78 -13.33 4.46 0.93
C SER A 78 -11.81 4.35 0.91
N LEU A 79 -11.14 5.45 0.57
CA LEU A 79 -9.69 5.62 0.50
C LEU A 79 -9.13 6.42 1.69
N GLU A 80 -9.97 6.74 2.68
CA GLU A 80 -9.60 7.57 3.83
C GLU A 80 -8.51 6.91 4.68
N ASP A 81 -8.71 5.64 5.04
CA ASP A 81 -7.80 4.85 5.88
C ASP A 81 -6.48 4.46 5.20
N MET A 82 -6.33 4.74 3.90
CA MET A 82 -5.12 4.36 3.17
C MET A 82 -3.97 5.31 3.52
N PRO A 83 -2.75 4.80 3.76
CA PRO A 83 -1.59 5.65 3.94
C PRO A 83 -1.25 6.41 2.64
N GLN A 84 -0.35 7.38 2.74
CA GLN A 84 0.19 8.05 1.56
C GLN A 84 1.08 7.07 0.78
N GLY A 85 1.15 7.22 -0.55
CA GLY A 85 1.98 6.39 -1.40
C GLY A 85 1.32 5.95 -2.71
N LYS A 86 2.04 5.09 -3.43
CA LYS A 86 1.58 4.46 -4.67
C LYS A 86 1.05 3.07 -4.34
N PHE A 87 -0.13 2.78 -4.84
CA PHE A 87 -0.84 1.52 -4.61
C PHE A 87 -1.16 0.87 -5.94
N ILE A 88 -1.00 -0.44 -5.97
CA ILE A 88 -1.53 -1.30 -7.02
C ILE A 88 -2.87 -1.81 -6.52
N ILE A 89 -3.89 -1.69 -7.37
CA ILE A 89 -5.24 -2.17 -7.11
C ILE A 89 -5.50 -3.36 -8.03
N GLU A 90 -5.77 -4.51 -7.41
CA GLU A 90 -6.18 -5.73 -8.09
C GLU A 90 -7.70 -5.90 -7.97
N ALA A 91 -8.41 -5.67 -9.07
CA ALA A 91 -9.84 -5.98 -9.15
C ALA A 91 -10.01 -7.39 -9.73
N LYS A 92 -10.42 -8.34 -8.89
CA LYS A 92 -10.69 -9.73 -9.29
C LYS A 92 -12.12 -9.86 -9.78
N LEU A 93 -12.26 -10.12 -11.07
CA LEU A 93 -13.51 -10.50 -11.71
C LEU A 93 -13.61 -12.02 -11.77
N THR A 94 -14.79 -12.54 -12.13
CA THR A 94 -15.03 -14.00 -12.26
C THR A 94 -14.05 -14.72 -13.19
N ASN A 95 -13.49 -14.03 -14.20
CA ASN A 95 -12.68 -14.65 -15.23
C ASN A 95 -11.30 -14.01 -15.45
N LYS A 96 -10.96 -12.91 -14.76
CA LYS A 96 -9.67 -12.20 -14.91
C LYS A 96 -9.42 -11.22 -13.78
N ILE A 97 -8.18 -10.79 -13.67
CA ILE A 97 -7.73 -9.75 -12.73
C ILE A 97 -7.37 -8.51 -13.54
N ILE A 98 -7.80 -7.34 -13.09
CA ILE A 98 -7.46 -6.06 -13.71
C ILE A 98 -6.67 -5.23 -12.71
N LEU A 99 -5.49 -4.79 -13.14
CA LEU A 99 -4.60 -3.91 -12.39
C LEU A 99 -4.91 -2.44 -12.67
N ILE A 100 -4.94 -1.63 -11.61
CA ILE A 100 -5.13 -0.18 -11.67
C ILE A 100 -4.15 0.46 -10.68
N ASP A 101 -3.49 1.55 -11.08
CA ASP A 101 -2.60 2.28 -10.17
C ASP A 101 -3.35 3.45 -9.51
N LEU A 102 -3.09 3.63 -8.21
CA LEU A 102 -3.62 4.73 -7.42
C LEU A 102 -2.49 5.40 -6.64
N ILE A 103 -2.44 6.72 -6.68
CA ILE A 103 -1.42 7.53 -6.00
C ILE A 103 -2.12 8.44 -5.00
N LYS A 104 -1.78 8.31 -3.72
CA LYS A 104 -2.22 9.23 -2.65
C LYS A 104 -1.03 10.13 -2.29
N HIS A 105 -1.16 11.41 -2.62
CA HIS A 105 -0.12 12.43 -2.46
C HIS A 105 -0.03 12.91 -1.01
N GLU A 106 1.15 13.39 -0.63
CA GLU A 106 1.35 14.05 0.66
C GLU A 106 0.60 15.39 0.71
N ASP A 107 0.01 15.69 1.88
CA ASP A 107 -0.63 16.97 2.13
C ASP A 107 0.48 18.04 2.26
N PHE A 108 0.77 18.79 1.18
CA PHE A 108 1.67 19.96 1.20
C PHE A 108 1.20 21.12 2.09
N SER A 109 0.12 20.96 2.85
CA SER A 109 -0.47 22.02 3.68
C SER A 109 0.20 22.21 5.05
N LYS A 110 1.38 21.63 5.30
CA LYS A 110 2.10 21.79 6.59
C LYS A 110 3.49 22.45 6.50
N ASP A 111 3.96 22.84 5.32
CA ASP A 111 5.31 23.41 5.16
C ASP A 111 5.35 24.90 4.77
N ILE A 112 4.22 25.62 4.81
CA ILE A 112 4.20 27.09 4.72
C ILE A 112 3.92 27.68 6.12
N ALA A 113 4.76 27.35 7.10
CA ALA A 113 4.79 28.05 8.40
C ALA A 113 6.17 28.04 9.08
N TYR A 114 7.24 27.72 8.35
CA TYR A 114 8.61 27.82 8.87
C TYR A 114 9.53 28.37 7.80
N ASN A 115 9.28 29.61 7.41
CA ASN A 115 10.26 30.52 6.83
C ASN A 115 9.60 31.89 6.74
N ASN A 116 9.56 32.60 7.87
CA ASN A 116 9.67 34.06 7.98
C ASN A 116 9.87 34.36 9.47
N GLU A 117 10.69 35.36 9.74
CA GLU A 117 11.01 35.88 11.07
C GLU A 117 9.79 35.89 12.00
N PRO A 118 9.95 35.58 13.30
CA PRO A 118 8.84 35.63 14.23
C PRO A 118 8.39 37.08 14.38
N ALA A 119 7.28 37.43 13.74
CA ALA A 119 6.54 38.63 14.07
C ALA A 119 6.11 38.52 15.54
N GLU A 120 6.61 39.43 16.37
CA GLU A 120 6.12 39.65 17.73
C GLU A 120 4.59 39.75 17.72
N GLY A 121 3.92 38.89 18.49
CA GLY A 121 2.48 39.05 18.75
C GLY A 121 1.59 37.83 18.58
N GLN A 122 2.12 36.61 18.41
CA GLN A 122 1.32 35.38 18.57
C GLN A 122 1.89 34.54 19.71
N GLY A 123 1.00 34.15 20.64
CA GLY A 123 1.33 33.65 21.99
C GLY A 123 2.57 32.75 22.07
N MET A 124 3.58 33.24 22.77
CA MET A 124 4.80 32.48 23.04
C MET A 124 4.56 31.55 24.22
N MET A 125 4.95 30.28 24.07
CA MET A 125 5.10 29.38 25.21
C MET A 125 6.35 29.79 26.00
N LEU A 126 6.17 30.07 27.29
CA LEU A 126 7.26 30.35 28.20
C LEU A 126 7.66 29.07 28.95
N ASP A 127 8.93 28.96 29.33
CA ASP A 127 9.38 27.94 30.27
C ASP A 127 9.00 28.31 31.72
N GLU A 128 9.34 27.43 32.66
CA GLU A 128 9.08 27.61 34.09
C GLU A 128 9.76 28.87 34.69
N THR A 129 10.75 29.42 33.97
CA THR A 129 11.46 30.66 34.31
C THR A 129 11.00 31.87 33.52
N LEU A 130 9.87 31.76 32.81
CA LEU A 130 9.26 32.78 31.97
C LEU A 130 10.12 33.20 30.76
N ASN A 131 11.06 32.35 30.32
CA ASN A 131 11.82 32.57 29.10
C ASN A 131 11.08 32.00 27.90
N VAL A 132 11.16 32.70 26.77
CA VAL A 132 10.56 32.26 25.51
C VAL A 132 11.20 30.95 25.05
N ILE A 133 10.40 29.90 24.93
CA ILE A 133 10.85 28.63 24.36
C ILE A 133 10.96 28.80 22.84
N LYS A 134 12.19 28.93 22.35
CA LYS A 134 12.48 29.15 20.92
C LYS A 134 12.46 27.86 20.08
N VAL A 135 12.31 26.70 20.70
CA VAL A 135 12.39 25.40 20.02
C VAL A 135 11.08 24.65 20.19
N ALA A 136 10.42 24.35 19.09
CA ALA A 136 9.24 23.50 19.11
C ALA A 136 9.62 22.10 19.62
N PRO A 137 8.91 21.54 20.62
CA PRO A 137 9.20 20.20 21.10
C PRO A 137 9.00 19.18 19.96
N LYS A 138 9.96 18.28 19.75
CA LYS A 138 9.90 17.18 18.76
C LYS A 138 8.86 16.10 19.10
N ILE A 139 7.96 16.37 20.03
CA ILE A 139 7.02 15.42 20.58
C ILE A 139 5.64 15.85 20.12
N SER A 140 4.93 14.97 19.41
CA SER A 140 3.60 15.31 18.91
C SER A 140 2.67 15.63 20.08
N ILE A 141 1.82 16.64 19.91
CA ILE A 141 0.82 17.04 20.92
C ILE A 141 -0.10 15.85 21.27
N SER A 142 -0.36 14.97 20.28
CA SER A 142 -1.07 13.70 20.50
C SER A 142 -0.39 12.79 21.52
N TYR A 143 0.95 12.71 21.52
CA TYR A 143 1.73 11.89 22.46
C TYR A 143 1.65 12.44 23.89
N ILE A 144 1.65 13.77 24.04
CA ILE A 144 1.51 14.43 25.34
C ILE A 144 0.09 14.24 25.90
N LEU A 145 -0.93 14.37 25.05
CA LEU A 145 -2.33 14.28 25.45
C LEU A 145 -2.79 12.85 25.74
N THR A 146 -2.29 11.86 25.02
CA THR A 146 -2.72 10.46 25.18
C THR A 146 -2.02 9.75 26.34
N ARG A 147 -0.88 10.28 26.82
CA ARG A 147 -0.05 9.66 27.88
C ARG A 147 0.06 8.14 27.72
N GLU A 148 0.11 7.66 26.47
CA GLU A 148 0.24 6.25 26.21
C GLU A 148 1.67 5.84 26.55
N LYS A 149 1.80 5.05 27.62
CA LYS A 149 3.04 4.31 27.88
C LYS A 149 3.36 3.55 26.60
N LYS A 150 4.58 3.74 26.08
CA LYS A 150 5.17 2.82 25.09
C LYS A 150 4.91 1.40 25.55
N SER A 151 3.95 0.73 24.94
CA SER A 151 3.91 -0.72 24.96
C SER A 151 5.26 -1.12 24.38
N HIS A 152 6.12 -1.66 25.23
CA HIS A 152 7.27 -2.42 24.77
C HIS A 152 6.67 -3.67 24.14
N GLN A 153 6.13 -3.53 22.92
CA GLN A 153 5.98 -4.68 22.05
C GLN A 153 7.40 -5.20 21.90
N ASN A 154 7.65 -6.37 22.48
CA ASN A 154 8.83 -7.15 22.20
C ASN A 154 8.86 -7.38 20.69
N THR A 155 9.48 -6.47 19.95
CA THR A 155 9.69 -6.61 18.51
C THR A 155 10.71 -7.72 18.36
N LYS A 156 10.22 -8.96 18.25
CA LYS A 156 10.98 -10.02 17.60
C LYS A 156 11.46 -9.44 16.27
N PRO A 157 12.73 -9.67 15.87
CA PRO A 157 13.21 -9.17 14.59
C PRO A 157 12.26 -9.61 13.49
N ASN A 158 11.73 -8.65 12.73
CA ASN A 158 10.81 -8.93 11.63
C ASN A 158 11.56 -9.80 10.61
N LYS A 159 11.08 -11.02 10.41
CA LYS A 159 11.61 -11.95 9.42
C LYS A 159 11.03 -11.61 8.05
N PHE A 160 11.88 -11.61 7.05
CA PHE A 160 11.49 -11.40 5.66
C PHE A 160 11.70 -12.67 4.85
N TYR A 161 10.89 -12.81 3.82
CA TYR A 161 10.90 -13.99 2.97
C TYR A 161 10.81 -13.59 1.52
N TRP A 162 11.62 -14.22 0.69
CA TRP A 162 11.52 -14.12 -0.75
C TRP A 162 10.57 -15.20 -1.24
N VAL A 163 9.56 -14.79 -2.00
CA VAL A 163 8.49 -15.68 -2.47
C VAL A 163 8.47 -15.68 -3.98
N ILE A 164 8.45 -16.88 -4.56
CA ILE A 164 8.22 -17.12 -5.96
C ILE A 164 6.91 -17.90 -6.11
N LEU A 165 5.95 -17.29 -6.79
CA LEU A 165 4.68 -17.93 -7.15
C LEU A 165 4.66 -18.11 -8.67
N GLN A 166 4.49 -19.36 -9.10
CA GLN A 166 4.27 -19.69 -10.50
C GLN A 166 2.85 -20.20 -10.68
N VAL A 167 2.06 -19.43 -11.43
CA VAL A 167 0.68 -19.77 -11.77
C VAL A 167 0.69 -20.45 -13.13
N ASN A 168 0.30 -21.72 -13.15
CA ASN A 168 0.31 -22.54 -14.37
C ASN A 168 -1.14 -22.75 -14.85
N ASN A 169 -1.44 -22.25 -16.05
CA ASN A 169 -2.72 -22.42 -16.72
C ASN A 169 -2.56 -23.29 -17.98
N GLN A 170 -3.67 -23.75 -18.55
CA GLN A 170 -3.67 -24.58 -19.77
C GLN A 170 -3.02 -23.89 -20.99
N ASN A 171 -2.94 -22.56 -20.98
CA ASN A 171 -2.44 -21.75 -22.10
C ASN A 171 -1.10 -21.05 -21.81
N GLY A 172 -0.49 -21.29 -20.65
CA GLY A 172 0.80 -20.68 -20.29
C GLY A 172 1.04 -20.56 -18.78
N SER A 173 2.23 -20.08 -18.42
CA SER A 173 2.66 -19.90 -17.04
C SER A 173 3.04 -18.44 -16.76
N SER A 174 2.71 -17.93 -15.58
CA SER A 174 3.17 -16.63 -15.08
C SER A 174 3.95 -16.81 -13.79
N LYS A 175 5.10 -16.14 -13.66
CA LYS A 175 5.97 -16.20 -12.48
C LYS A 175 6.03 -14.81 -11.85
N THR A 176 5.68 -14.72 -10.57
CA THR A 176 5.82 -13.49 -9.77
C THR A 176 6.80 -13.72 -8.64
N MET A 177 7.62 -12.71 -8.35
CA MET A 177 8.59 -12.75 -7.26
C MET A 177 8.41 -11.52 -6.37
N LYS A 178 8.40 -11.71 -5.05
CA LYS A 178 8.27 -10.59 -4.10
C LYS A 178 8.92 -10.90 -2.76
N LEU A 179 9.38 -9.85 -2.08
CA LEU A 179 9.80 -9.88 -0.69
C LEU A 179 8.59 -9.59 0.21
N VAL A 180 8.36 -10.40 1.24
CA VAL A 180 7.20 -10.29 2.13
C VAL A 180 7.54 -10.56 3.58
N ASP A 181 6.70 -10.09 4.50
CA ASP A 181 6.77 -10.40 5.92
C ASP A 181 6.22 -11.80 6.26
N GLN A 182 6.41 -12.23 7.51
CA GLN A 182 5.95 -13.52 8.00
C GLN A 182 4.43 -13.72 7.95
N ASN A 183 3.62 -12.74 8.35
CA ASN A 183 2.16 -12.86 8.34
C ASN A 183 1.64 -13.03 6.90
N SER A 184 2.27 -12.35 5.96
CA SER A 184 1.99 -12.46 4.54
C SER A 184 2.36 -13.84 3.99
N VAL A 185 3.51 -14.40 4.38
CA VAL A 185 3.88 -15.79 4.05
C VAL A 185 2.86 -16.79 4.57
N ASP A 186 2.46 -16.69 5.84
CA ASP A 186 1.53 -17.63 6.45
C ASP A 186 0.19 -17.64 5.71
N ARG A 187 -0.33 -16.46 5.35
CA ARG A 187 -1.53 -16.30 4.52
C ARG A 187 -1.34 -16.92 3.13
N MET A 188 -0.20 -16.68 2.48
CA MET A 188 0.10 -17.23 1.16
C MET A 188 0.17 -18.77 1.18
N ILE A 189 0.81 -19.36 2.19
CA ILE A 189 0.87 -20.81 2.37
C ILE A 189 -0.53 -21.39 2.59
N ALA A 190 -1.32 -20.79 3.49
CA ALA A 190 -2.68 -21.25 3.78
C ALA A 190 -3.59 -21.18 2.55
N LYS A 191 -3.51 -20.07 1.80
CA LYS A 191 -4.24 -19.90 0.54
C LYS A 191 -3.80 -20.92 -0.50
N HIS A 192 -2.51 -21.04 -0.75
CA HIS A 192 -1.95 -21.99 -1.71
C HIS A 192 -2.39 -23.43 -1.42
N LYS A 193 -2.30 -23.88 -0.15
CA LYS A 193 -2.80 -25.19 0.29
C LYS A 193 -4.28 -25.41 0.00
N SER A 194 -5.10 -24.37 0.15
CA SER A 194 -6.52 -24.44 -0.14
C SER A 194 -6.80 -24.53 -1.65
N GLU A 195 -5.99 -23.83 -2.45
CA GLU A 195 -6.09 -23.79 -3.92
C GLU A 195 -5.59 -25.06 -4.62
N LEU A 196 -4.73 -25.86 -3.98
CA LEU A 196 -4.24 -27.13 -4.53
C LEU A 196 -5.37 -28.11 -4.89
N ASN A 197 -6.51 -28.02 -4.21
CA ASN A 197 -7.68 -28.86 -4.48
C ASN A 197 -8.57 -28.33 -5.63
N SER A 198 -8.25 -27.15 -6.18
CA SER A 198 -9.03 -26.54 -7.26
C SER A 198 -8.42 -26.83 -8.62
N ASP A 199 -9.25 -26.92 -9.67
CA ASP A 199 -8.79 -27.17 -11.03
C ASP A 199 -7.85 -26.09 -11.58
N SER A 200 -8.03 -24.85 -11.11
CA SER A 200 -7.20 -23.69 -11.45
C SER A 200 -5.93 -23.58 -10.62
N GLY A 201 -5.87 -24.18 -9.43
CA GLY A 201 -4.79 -23.99 -8.47
C GLY A 201 -3.87 -25.21 -8.29
N LYS A 202 -4.30 -26.39 -8.71
CA LYS A 202 -3.55 -27.66 -8.55
C LYS A 202 -2.18 -27.70 -9.23
N PHE A 203 -1.98 -26.85 -10.24
CA PHE A 203 -0.70 -26.75 -10.96
C PHE A 203 0.14 -25.56 -10.50
N ASN A 204 -0.34 -24.75 -9.55
CA ASN A 204 0.40 -23.59 -9.08
C ASN A 204 1.52 -24.00 -8.13
N GLU A 205 2.71 -23.44 -8.35
CA GLU A 205 3.89 -23.71 -7.55
C GLU A 205 4.22 -22.49 -6.68
N LEU A 206 4.56 -22.75 -5.43
CA LEU A 206 4.93 -21.73 -4.45
C LEU A 206 6.22 -22.16 -3.77
N THR A 207 7.27 -21.36 -3.92
CA THR A 207 8.55 -21.56 -3.25
C THR A 207 8.93 -20.32 -2.46
N ILE A 208 9.38 -20.52 -1.23
CA ILE A 208 9.63 -19.46 -0.25
C ILE A 208 11.00 -19.68 0.38
N TRP A 209 11.78 -18.61 0.48
CA TRP A 209 13.08 -18.57 1.14
C TRP A 209 13.05 -17.56 2.28
N GLU A 210 13.65 -17.90 3.42
CA GLU A 210 13.90 -16.98 4.53
C GLU A 210 15.13 -16.12 4.20
N VAL A 211 14.98 -14.81 4.26
CA VAL A 211 16.02 -13.83 3.95
C VAL A 211 16.53 -13.22 5.24
N TYR A 212 17.83 -13.36 5.50
CA TYR A 212 18.51 -12.86 6.70
C TYR A 212 18.99 -11.43 6.54
N ASN A 213 19.52 -11.08 5.36
CA ASN A 213 19.90 -9.72 5.00
C ASN A 213 19.18 -9.32 3.72
N THR A 214 18.13 -8.50 3.87
CA THR A 214 17.28 -8.07 2.77
C THR A 214 18.01 -7.16 1.79
N ALA A 215 18.90 -6.27 2.26
CA ALA A 215 19.62 -5.34 1.41
C ALA A 215 20.58 -6.09 0.47
N ASP A 216 21.47 -6.91 1.02
CA ASP A 216 22.42 -7.71 0.25
C ASP A 216 21.69 -8.68 -0.70
N PHE A 217 20.58 -9.27 -0.23
CA PHE A 217 19.79 -10.18 -1.06
C PHE A 217 19.19 -9.45 -2.27
N MET A 218 18.57 -8.29 -2.07
CA MET A 218 17.92 -7.55 -3.15
C MET A 218 18.93 -7.02 -4.17
N GLU A 219 20.09 -6.52 -3.72
CA GLU A 219 21.15 -6.07 -4.62
C GLU A 219 21.62 -7.19 -5.57
N ASN A 220 21.84 -8.39 -5.02
CA ASN A 220 22.25 -9.56 -5.80
C ASN A 220 21.11 -10.11 -6.66
N GLN A 221 19.87 -10.14 -6.17
CA GLN A 221 18.70 -10.66 -6.88
C GLN A 221 18.27 -9.76 -8.06
N VAL A 222 18.41 -8.44 -7.92
CA VAL A 222 18.20 -7.47 -9.02
C VAL A 222 19.27 -7.63 -10.10
N SER A 223 20.52 -7.88 -9.69
CA SER A 223 21.64 -8.08 -10.60
C SER A 223 21.60 -9.44 -11.31
N ASN A 224 21.09 -10.47 -10.63
CA ASN A 224 20.95 -11.83 -11.14
C ASN A 224 19.61 -12.45 -10.69
N PRO A 225 18.60 -12.56 -11.58
CA PRO A 225 17.31 -13.16 -11.25
C PRO A 225 17.38 -14.61 -10.74
N ASP A 226 18.45 -15.34 -11.07
CA ASP A 226 18.67 -16.72 -10.63
C ASP A 226 19.50 -16.82 -9.35
N TYR A 227 19.82 -15.70 -8.69
CA TYR A 227 20.60 -15.66 -7.46
C TYR A 227 20.01 -16.52 -6.34
N VAL A 228 18.69 -16.57 -6.24
CA VAL A 228 17.95 -17.44 -5.30
C VAL A 228 18.27 -18.95 -5.44
N TYR A 229 18.77 -19.39 -6.59
CA TYR A 229 19.12 -20.80 -6.84
C TYR A 229 20.60 -21.11 -6.55
N THR A 230 21.36 -20.16 -6.03
CA THR A 230 22.78 -20.34 -5.73
C THR A 230 23.01 -21.08 -4.42
N SER A 231 23.98 -22.01 -4.42
CA SER A 231 24.16 -22.98 -3.33
C SER A 231 24.93 -22.46 -2.11
N THR A 232 25.44 -21.22 -2.14
CA THR A 232 26.36 -20.69 -1.12
C THR A 232 26.17 -19.20 -0.88
N THR A 233 25.27 -18.83 0.03
CA THR A 233 25.08 -17.43 0.44
C THR A 233 24.87 -17.34 1.95
N LYS A 234 25.27 -16.20 2.54
CA LYS A 234 25.01 -15.88 3.96
C LYS A 234 23.73 -15.05 4.13
N SER A 235 23.14 -14.57 3.04
CA SER A 235 22.08 -13.55 3.04
C SER A 235 20.67 -14.15 3.04
N PHE A 236 20.52 -15.43 2.70
CA PHE A 236 19.24 -16.15 2.74
C PHE A 236 19.49 -17.65 2.97
N ASN A 237 18.43 -18.40 3.27
CA ASN A 237 18.51 -19.85 3.39
C ASN A 237 18.64 -20.53 2.01
N THR A 238 19.62 -21.41 1.82
CA THR A 238 19.76 -22.12 0.53
C THR A 238 18.71 -23.22 0.35
N THR A 239 18.15 -23.73 1.45
CA THR A 239 17.02 -24.66 1.45
C THR A 239 15.73 -23.87 1.62
N PRO A 240 14.75 -23.95 0.69
CA PRO A 240 13.50 -23.23 0.80
C PRO A 240 12.79 -23.51 2.13
N TYR A 241 12.25 -22.45 2.75
CA TYR A 241 11.37 -22.53 3.90
C TYR A 241 10.07 -23.30 3.58
N TYR A 242 9.55 -23.10 2.36
CA TYR A 242 8.40 -23.82 1.84
C TYR A 242 8.59 -24.07 0.34
N SER A 243 8.26 -25.26 -0.13
CA SER A 243 8.20 -25.56 -1.56
C SER A 243 7.13 -26.60 -1.86
N THR A 244 6.39 -26.37 -2.94
CA THR A 244 5.38 -27.31 -3.47
C THR A 244 5.94 -28.66 -3.90
N ALA A 245 7.23 -28.73 -4.26
CA ALA A 245 7.86 -30.00 -4.62
C ALA A 245 8.04 -30.92 -3.38
N THR A 246 8.16 -30.33 -2.18
CA THR A 246 8.37 -31.06 -0.93
C THR A 246 7.07 -31.57 -0.31
N SER A 247 5.91 -31.00 -0.69
CA SER A 247 4.61 -31.39 -0.13
C SER A 247 3.94 -32.61 -0.79
N ASN A 248 4.55 -33.20 -1.82
CA ASN A 248 4.05 -34.41 -2.48
C ASN A 248 4.70 -35.72 -1.98
N SER A 249 5.45 -35.68 -0.89
CA SER A 249 5.94 -36.87 -0.19
C SER A 249 5.44 -36.90 1.25
N LEU A 250 4.21 -37.37 1.45
CA LEU A 250 3.72 -38.01 2.67
C LEU A 250 2.38 -38.70 2.38
#